data_AF-A0A950E9P6-F1
#
_entry.id   AF-A0A950E9P6-F1
#
_cell.length_a   1.000
_cell.length_b   1.000
_cell.length_c   1.000
_cell.angle_alpha   90.00
_cell.angle_beta   90.00
_cell.angle_gamma   90.00
#
_symmetry.space_group_name_H-M   'P 1'
#
loop_
_entity.id
_entity.type
_entity.pdbx_description
1 polymer ?
#
loop_
_entity_poly.entity_id
_entity_poly.type
_entity_poly.pdbx_seq_one_letter_code
_entity_poly.pdbx_strand_id
1 'polypeptide(L)'
;GERVGYRNAQATVLAPTGTISFLMDCDTTGIEPDFSLVKFKELVGGGQMTIVNRTVPLALQTLGYNDEQIEQIVAYVNEHGTIVGAPDLSDEHLPVFDVAVGERAISHMGHLKMMGATQPFLSGAISKTVNMPESATVEDIADAYLAGWRLGIKALAIYRDGSKTAQALRTDAQKDTPASKEAEIQKAVAEALAKAPQRRRMPRERRSITHKFSIGGHEGYITAGMYEDGTVGEIFLTDIGKEGSTLRGMMNSFATAISIALQTGVPLETLVRKFSYMRFEPEGMTSNPEIPFAKSMPDYIMRWLASRFLDVDLQEELGILTPAVRARQAAQEAASSHLGDVAIPPATQDKPGNGNGGHGPAAALPATSALTDSPPVIPAMRKGLDLGPACQQCGGMMQRTGSCYTCSSCGFNTGCG
;
A
#
# COMPACT_ATOMS: atom_id res chain seq x y z
N GLY A 1 -16.52 36.12 12.08
CA GLY A 1 -16.85 36.06 10.65
C GLY A 1 -18.30 36.36 10.35
N GLU A 2 -19.24 36.24 11.29
CA GLU A 2 -20.67 36.48 11.03
C GLU A 2 -21.00 37.84 10.39
N ARG A 3 -20.22 38.89 10.67
CA ARG A 3 -20.43 40.23 10.08
C ARG A 3 -19.80 40.45 8.70
N VAL A 4 -18.68 39.79 8.39
CA VAL A 4 -17.82 40.14 7.23
C VAL A 4 -17.31 38.91 6.45
N GLY A 5 -17.76 37.71 6.81
CA GLY A 5 -17.32 36.44 6.26
C GLY A 5 -16.13 35.81 7.00
N TYR A 6 -15.88 34.56 6.65
CA TYR A 6 -14.67 33.81 7.03
C TYR A 6 -13.89 33.51 5.76
N ARG A 7 -12.57 33.70 5.78
CA ARG A 7 -11.70 33.37 4.64
C ARG A 7 -11.38 31.88 4.58
N ASN A 8 -11.22 31.24 5.74
CA ASN A 8 -10.81 29.84 5.89
C ASN A 8 -11.89 29.08 6.67
N ALA A 9 -12.27 27.90 6.19
CA ALA A 9 -13.24 27.02 6.87
C ALA A 9 -12.66 26.38 8.14
N GLN A 10 -11.34 26.17 8.19
CA GLN A 10 -10.58 25.71 9.35
C GLN A 10 -9.28 26.52 9.44
N ALA A 11 -8.89 26.92 10.65
CA ALA A 11 -7.76 27.84 10.86
C ALA A 11 -6.63 27.27 11.73
N THR A 12 -6.93 26.28 12.57
CA THR A 12 -6.02 25.81 13.62
C THR A 12 -6.06 24.28 13.73
N VAL A 13 -4.89 23.67 13.93
CA VAL A 13 -4.69 22.23 14.13
C VAL A 13 -3.37 22.05 14.88
N LEU A 14 -3.24 20.97 15.67
CA LEU A 14 -1.94 20.56 16.20
C LEU A 14 -1.43 19.36 15.40
N ALA A 15 -0.46 19.62 14.53
CA ALA A 15 0.20 18.61 13.70
C ALA A 15 1.43 18.01 14.40
N PRO A 16 1.93 16.83 13.98
CA PRO A 16 3.23 16.35 14.43
C PRO A 16 4.33 17.34 14.05
N THR A 17 5.16 17.73 15.02
CA THR A 17 6.25 18.67 14.81
C THR A 17 7.63 18.03 14.87
N GLY A 18 7.74 16.70 14.79
CA GLY A 18 8.99 15.98 15.07
C GLY A 18 10.23 16.56 14.37
N THR A 19 10.20 16.72 13.04
CA THR A 19 11.37 17.26 12.31
C THR A 19 11.64 18.73 12.63
N ILE A 20 10.59 19.55 12.73
CA ILE A 20 10.75 21.00 12.92
C ILE A 20 11.10 21.36 14.37
N SER A 21 10.65 20.59 15.36
CA SER A 21 11.02 20.79 16.77
C SER A 21 12.50 20.54 16.97
N PHE A 22 13.07 19.53 16.30
CA PHE A 22 14.52 19.33 16.30
C PHE A 22 15.28 20.47 15.63
N LEU A 23 14.77 20.98 14.50
CA LEU A 23 15.38 22.14 13.83
C LEU A 23 15.34 23.40 14.71
N MET A 24 14.27 23.56 15.49
CA MET A 24 14.06 24.69 16.40
C MET A 24 14.59 24.44 17.81
N ASP A 25 15.27 23.31 18.04
CA ASP A 25 15.88 22.95 19.33
C ASP A 25 14.87 22.95 20.50
N CYS A 26 13.63 22.52 20.23
CA CYS A 26 12.58 22.38 21.23
C CYS A 26 12.71 21.04 21.96
N ASP A 27 12.61 21.06 23.30
CA ASP A 27 12.65 19.84 24.13
C ASP A 27 11.43 18.93 23.88
N THR A 28 10.26 19.52 23.61
CA THR A 28 8.98 18.81 23.39
C THR A 28 8.43 19.01 21.98
N THR A 29 7.44 18.21 21.61
CA THR A 29 6.77 18.27 20.29
C THR A 29 5.30 18.63 20.43
N GLY A 30 4.94 19.85 20.04
CA GLY A 30 3.55 20.33 20.17
C GLY A 30 3.11 20.37 21.64
N ILE A 31 2.09 19.58 21.98
CA ILE A 31 1.59 19.42 23.36
C ILE A 31 1.96 18.06 23.98
N GLU A 32 2.90 17.35 23.37
CA GLU A 32 3.46 16.13 23.96
C GLU A 32 4.25 16.48 25.22
N PRO A 33 4.11 15.71 26.33
CA PRO A 33 5.09 15.77 27.39
C PRO A 33 6.44 15.31 26.84
N ASP A 34 7.51 15.63 27.55
CA ASP A 34 8.80 15.17 27.10
C ASP A 34 8.88 13.63 27.14
N PHE A 35 9.48 13.02 26.13
CA PHE A 35 9.57 11.57 26.02
C PHE A 35 10.39 10.97 27.18
N SER A 36 11.54 11.59 27.46
CA SER A 36 12.47 11.26 28.54
C SER A 36 13.38 12.46 28.76
N LEU A 37 13.91 12.67 29.96
CA LEU A 37 14.85 13.77 30.22
C LEU A 37 16.19 13.58 29.49
N VAL A 38 16.58 12.33 29.23
CA VAL A 38 17.71 11.97 28.38
C VAL A 38 17.26 10.98 27.31
N LYS A 39 17.57 11.29 26.04
CA LYS A 39 17.12 10.54 24.87
C LYS A 39 18.32 10.16 24.01
N PHE A 40 18.29 8.98 23.41
CA PHE A 40 19.30 8.54 22.46
C PHE A 40 18.71 8.44 21.06
N LYS A 41 19.37 9.07 20.09
CA LYS A 41 18.99 9.03 18.68
C LYS A 41 20.09 8.35 17.86
N GLU A 42 19.73 7.30 17.15
CA GLU A 42 20.63 6.66 16.18
C GLU A 42 20.73 7.51 14.90
N LEU A 43 21.97 7.72 14.44
CA LEU A 43 22.24 8.48 13.22
C LEU A 43 22.29 7.57 12.00
N VAL A 44 21.82 8.07 10.85
CA VAL A 44 21.91 7.36 9.56
C VAL A 44 23.39 7.28 9.17
N GLY A 45 23.97 6.07 9.27
CA GLY A 45 25.41 5.84 9.08
C GLY A 45 26.12 5.21 10.28
N GLY A 46 25.41 5.00 11.39
CA GLY A 46 25.96 4.45 12.63
C GLY A 46 26.39 5.54 13.61
N GLY A 47 26.26 5.25 14.91
CA GLY A 47 26.50 6.20 16.01
C GLY A 47 25.21 6.62 16.72
N GLN A 48 25.35 7.06 17.97
CA GLN A 48 24.26 7.52 18.82
C GLN A 48 24.52 8.97 19.26
N MET A 49 23.47 9.79 19.23
CA MET A 49 23.47 11.15 19.75
C MET A 49 22.61 11.22 21.00
N THR A 50 23.18 11.69 22.10
CA THR A 50 22.46 11.94 23.35
C THR A 50 21.83 13.33 23.29
N ILE A 51 20.55 13.43 23.60
CA ILE A 51 19.78 14.67 23.71
C ILE A 51 19.30 14.77 25.15
N VAL A 52 19.79 15.78 25.85
CA VAL A 52 19.40 16.09 27.23
C VAL A 52 18.40 17.25 27.21
N ASN A 53 17.33 17.14 27.99
CA ASN A 53 16.35 18.20 28.17
C ASN A 53 17.01 19.46 28.74
N ARG A 54 16.92 20.57 28.02
CA ARG A 54 17.58 21.83 28.39
C ARG A 54 16.73 22.73 29.29
N THR A 55 15.47 22.38 29.49
CA THR A 55 14.54 23.10 30.37
C THR A 55 14.68 22.70 31.84
N VAL A 56 15.33 21.56 32.15
CA VAL A 56 15.55 21.11 33.55
C VAL A 56 16.18 22.19 34.44
N PRO A 57 17.30 22.87 34.07
CA PRO A 57 17.88 23.92 34.90
C PRO A 57 16.92 25.09 35.16
N LEU A 58 16.17 25.51 34.14
CA LEU A 58 15.20 26.59 34.25
C LEU A 58 14.04 26.22 35.19
N ALA A 59 13.57 24.97 35.12
CA ALA A 59 12.54 24.47 36.02
C ALA A 59 13.03 24.44 37.48
N LEU A 60 14.24 23.94 37.72
CA LEU A 60 14.84 23.92 39.06
C LEU A 60 15.05 25.34 39.62
N GLN A 61 15.52 26.28 38.79
CA GLN A 61 15.63 27.69 39.20
C GLN A 61 14.27 28.27 39.60
N THR A 62 13.21 27.94 38.86
CA THR A 62 11.84 28.38 39.16
C THR A 62 11.31 27.77 40.46
N LEU A 63 11.74 26.54 40.79
CA LEU A 63 11.41 25.85 42.03
C LEU A 63 12.26 26.32 43.23
N GLY A 64 13.22 27.23 43.02
CA GLY A 64 14.00 27.86 44.09
C GLY A 64 15.31 27.15 44.46
N TYR A 65 15.78 26.21 43.64
CA TYR A 65 17.10 25.60 43.81
C TYR A 65 18.22 26.60 43.51
N ASN A 66 19.31 26.51 44.26
CA ASN A 66 20.51 27.32 44.01
C ASN A 66 21.38 26.72 42.89
N ASP A 67 22.34 27.51 42.38
CA ASP A 67 23.17 27.10 41.24
C ASP A 67 23.96 25.80 41.48
N GLU A 68 24.47 25.59 42.70
CA GLU A 68 25.22 24.38 43.06
C GLU A 68 24.33 23.12 43.05
N GLN A 69 23.11 23.23 43.60
CA GLN A 69 22.11 22.15 43.56
C GLN A 69 21.70 21.85 42.12
N ILE A 70 21.48 22.89 41.30
CA ILE A 70 21.11 22.73 39.89
C ILE A 70 22.21 21.99 39.14
N GLU A 71 23.48 22.39 39.30
CA GLU A 71 24.61 21.71 38.66
C GLU A 71 24.70 20.24 39.06
N GLN A 72 24.51 19.91 40.36
CA GLN A 72 24.52 18.54 40.84
C GLN A 72 23.38 17.69 40.28
N ILE A 73 22.15 18.22 40.28
CA ILE A 73 20.97 17.51 39.74
C ILE A 73 21.13 17.28 38.24
N VAL A 74 21.59 18.29 37.50
CA VAL A 74 21.81 18.17 36.04
C VAL A 74 22.92 17.16 35.74
N ALA A 75 24.01 17.16 36.51
CA ALA A 75 25.07 16.16 36.38
C ALA A 75 24.53 14.75 36.63
N TYR A 76 23.71 14.57 37.68
CA TYR A 76 23.07 13.29 37.98
C TYR A 76 22.18 12.81 36.82
N VAL A 77 21.31 13.68 36.28
CA VAL A 77 20.44 13.36 35.14
C VAL A 77 21.25 12.97 33.90
N ASN A 78 22.34 13.67 33.61
CA ASN A 78 23.21 13.36 32.49
C ASN A 78 23.86 11.98 32.60
N GLU A 79 24.21 11.55 33.81
CA GLU A 79 24.87 10.28 34.07
C GLU A 79 23.88 9.11 34.16
N HIS A 80 22.76 9.30 34.84
CA HIS A 80 21.82 8.22 35.18
C HIS A 80 20.62 8.15 34.23
N GLY A 81 20.39 9.16 33.40
CA GLY A 81 19.27 9.23 32.46
C GLY A 81 17.89 9.44 33.12
N THR A 82 17.85 9.62 34.44
CA THR A 82 16.65 9.87 35.25
C THR A 82 16.96 10.94 36.29
N ILE A 83 15.91 11.63 36.74
CA ILE A 83 16.00 12.60 37.83
C ILE A 83 15.63 11.99 39.19
N VAL A 84 15.03 10.79 39.18
CA VAL A 84 14.67 10.07 40.40
C VAL A 84 15.94 9.70 41.16
N GLY A 85 16.01 10.10 42.44
CA GLY A 85 17.20 9.87 43.27
C GLY A 85 18.32 10.90 43.09
N ALA A 86 18.09 11.99 42.34
CA ALA A 86 19.05 13.07 42.23
C ALA A 86 19.32 13.70 43.62
N PRO A 87 20.59 14.01 43.95
CA PRO A 87 20.93 14.61 45.23
C PRO A 87 20.26 15.98 45.38
N ASP A 88 19.88 16.32 46.61
CA ASP A 88 19.24 17.59 47.01
C ASP A 88 17.88 17.90 46.35
N LEU A 89 17.36 17.06 45.46
CA LEU A 89 16.02 17.22 44.89
C LEU A 89 14.95 16.79 45.91
N SER A 90 13.91 17.61 46.07
CA SER A 90 12.77 17.30 46.92
C SER A 90 11.80 16.38 46.16
N ASP A 91 11.34 15.31 46.81
CA ASP A 91 10.37 14.38 46.23
C ASP A 91 9.07 15.08 45.79
N GLU A 92 8.71 16.20 46.45
CA GLU A 92 7.52 16.98 46.10
C GLU A 92 7.62 17.66 44.73
N HIS A 93 8.84 17.87 44.23
CA HIS A 93 9.11 18.51 42.94
C HIS A 93 9.25 17.51 41.79
N LEU A 94 9.39 16.20 42.08
CA LEU A 94 9.46 15.15 41.05
C LEU A 94 8.32 15.21 40.02
N PRO A 95 7.05 15.49 40.37
CA PRO A 95 5.96 15.57 39.39
C PRO A 95 6.15 16.62 38.28
N VAL A 96 7.00 17.63 38.49
CA VAL A 96 7.32 18.65 37.47
C VAL A 96 8.10 18.04 36.31
N PHE A 97 8.84 16.97 36.58
CA PHE A 97 9.75 16.31 35.64
C PHE A 97 9.19 14.98 35.11
N ASP A 98 7.89 14.72 35.29
CA ASP A 98 7.24 13.53 34.75
C ASP A 98 7.28 13.53 33.22
N VAL A 99 7.54 12.36 32.65
CA VAL A 99 7.81 12.15 31.23
C VAL A 99 6.77 11.24 30.59
N ALA A 100 6.84 11.04 29.29
CA ALA A 100 5.87 10.26 28.54
C ALA A 100 6.02 8.74 28.74
N VAL A 101 7.23 8.27 29.05
CA VAL A 101 7.58 6.85 29.27
C VAL A 101 8.62 6.72 30.39
N GLY A 102 8.67 5.56 31.07
CA GLY A 102 9.59 5.28 32.16
C GLY A 102 8.91 5.14 33.52
N GLU A 103 9.69 5.11 34.60
CA GLU A 103 9.19 4.93 35.97
C GLU A 103 8.16 6.01 36.36
N ARG A 104 8.42 7.26 35.95
CA ARG A 104 7.58 8.44 36.20
C ARG A 104 6.78 8.83 34.95
N ALA A 105 6.15 7.84 34.31
CA ALA A 105 5.32 8.09 33.13
C ALA A 105 3.99 8.77 33.51
N ILE A 106 3.65 9.85 32.80
CA ILE A 106 2.35 10.50 32.92
C ILE A 106 1.25 9.50 32.54
N SER A 107 0.26 9.35 33.42
CA SER A 107 -0.87 8.46 33.16
C SER A 107 -1.58 8.79 31.84
N HIS A 108 -2.11 7.77 31.16
CA HIS A 108 -2.88 7.95 29.92
C HIS A 108 -4.07 8.91 30.10
N MET A 109 -4.67 8.96 31.29
CA MET A 109 -5.70 9.97 31.61
C MET A 109 -5.16 11.39 31.67
N GLY A 110 -3.91 11.60 32.10
CA GLY A 110 -3.23 12.89 32.01
C GLY A 110 -3.08 13.36 30.55
N HIS A 111 -2.67 12.45 29.66
CA HIS A 111 -2.62 12.72 28.21
C HIS A 111 -4.00 13.15 27.67
N LEU A 112 -5.05 12.40 28.00
CA LEU A 112 -6.42 12.70 27.55
C LEU A 112 -6.94 14.02 28.09
N LYS A 113 -6.71 14.33 29.37
CA LYS A 113 -7.12 15.60 29.98
C LYS A 113 -6.43 16.79 29.31
N MET A 114 -5.13 16.68 28.99
CA MET A 114 -4.40 17.73 28.27
C MET A 114 -4.95 17.94 26.86
N MET A 115 -5.24 16.85 26.13
CA MET A 115 -5.88 16.93 24.81
C MET A 115 -7.28 17.56 24.91
N GLY A 116 -8.10 17.13 25.86
CA GLY A 116 -9.44 17.66 26.10
C GLY A 116 -9.44 19.14 26.49
N ALA A 117 -8.48 19.59 27.29
CA ALA A 117 -8.33 21.00 27.63
C ALA A 117 -7.94 21.87 26.42
N THR A 118 -7.18 21.29 25.48
CA THR A 118 -6.67 22.02 24.30
C THR A 118 -7.67 22.02 23.13
N GLN A 119 -8.47 20.96 22.99
CA GLN A 119 -9.34 20.72 21.84
C GLN A 119 -10.36 21.85 21.55
N PRO A 120 -10.96 22.55 22.55
CA PRO A 120 -11.89 23.66 22.30
C PRO A 120 -11.28 24.85 21.55
N PHE A 121 -9.96 25.03 21.63
CA PHE A 121 -9.25 26.14 20.96
C PHE A 121 -8.84 25.80 19.52
N LEU A 122 -9.09 24.56 19.09
CA LEU A 122 -8.67 24.04 17.79
C LEU A 122 -9.87 23.72 16.91
N SER A 123 -9.89 24.35 15.73
CA SER A 123 -10.90 24.06 14.70
C SER A 123 -10.70 22.67 14.09
N GLY A 124 -9.45 22.25 13.89
CA GLY A 124 -9.04 20.88 13.54
C GLY A 124 -8.84 19.97 14.75
N ALA A 125 -8.22 18.82 14.50
CA ALA A 125 -7.90 17.81 15.51
C ALA A 125 -6.49 18.01 16.12
N ILE A 126 -6.12 17.12 17.04
CA ILE A 126 -4.82 17.09 17.71
C ILE A 126 -4.11 15.80 17.30
N SER A 127 -2.90 15.93 16.76
CA SER A 127 -2.01 14.79 16.52
C SER A 127 -1.06 14.63 17.71
N LYS A 128 -1.59 14.06 18.79
CA LYS A 128 -0.87 13.73 20.02
C LYS A 128 -1.10 12.27 20.39
N THR A 129 -0.04 11.63 20.86
CA THR A 129 -0.02 10.25 21.33
C THR A 129 -0.47 10.17 22.80
N VAL A 130 -1.33 9.20 23.07
CA VAL A 130 -1.69 8.74 24.41
C VAL A 130 -0.81 7.52 24.69
N ASN A 131 0.28 7.73 25.46
CA ASN A 131 1.16 6.64 25.84
C ASN A 131 0.51 5.83 26.97
N MET A 132 0.63 4.51 26.88
CA MET A 132 0.13 3.56 27.85
C MET A 132 1.24 2.56 28.20
N PRO A 133 1.33 2.10 29.45
CA PRO A 133 2.33 1.11 29.84
C PRO A 133 2.10 -0.23 29.14
N GLU A 134 3.13 -1.08 29.06
CA GLU A 134 3.02 -2.42 28.48
C GLU A 134 1.92 -3.26 29.15
N SER A 135 1.70 -3.05 30.45
CA SER A 135 0.67 -3.71 31.25
C SER A 135 -0.77 -3.29 30.93
N ALA A 136 -0.98 -2.28 30.08
CA ALA A 136 -2.32 -1.81 29.73
C ALA A 136 -3.14 -2.88 28.99
N THR A 137 -4.35 -3.09 29.48
CA THR A 137 -5.32 -4.07 29.00
C THR A 137 -6.14 -3.54 27.83
N VAL A 138 -6.94 -4.41 27.20
CA VAL A 138 -7.88 -4.01 26.15
C VAL A 138 -8.99 -3.13 26.73
N GLU A 139 -9.39 -3.41 27.97
CA GLU A 139 -10.35 -2.65 28.74
C GLU A 139 -9.85 -1.24 29.01
N ASP A 140 -8.59 -1.07 29.43
CA ASP A 140 -7.98 0.26 29.63
C ASP A 140 -7.99 1.08 28.32
N ILE A 141 -7.73 0.43 27.18
CA ILE A 141 -7.76 1.06 25.86
C ILE A 141 -9.20 1.47 25.49
N ALA A 142 -10.18 0.62 25.75
CA ALA A 142 -11.59 0.92 25.51
C ALA A 142 -12.05 2.12 26.38
N ASP A 143 -11.66 2.13 27.66
CA ASP A 143 -11.95 3.23 28.57
C ASP A 143 -11.27 4.54 28.14
N ALA A 144 -10.04 4.48 27.62
CA ALA A 144 -9.36 5.64 27.06
C ALA A 144 -10.12 6.24 25.87
N TYR A 145 -10.65 5.41 24.96
CA TYR A 145 -11.50 5.89 23.86
C TYR A 145 -12.81 6.53 24.37
N LEU A 146 -13.48 5.90 25.33
CA LEU A 146 -14.70 6.43 25.94
C LEU A 146 -14.46 7.76 26.66
N ALA A 147 -13.36 7.84 27.42
CA ALA A 147 -12.94 9.07 28.08
C ALA A 147 -12.62 10.17 27.07
N GLY A 148 -11.91 9.86 25.98
CA GLY A 148 -11.61 10.80 24.92
C GLY A 148 -12.86 11.37 24.25
N TRP A 149 -13.85 10.51 23.98
CA TRP A 149 -15.16 10.93 23.48
C TRP A 149 -15.87 11.88 24.46
N ARG A 150 -15.93 11.53 25.76
CA ARG A 150 -16.53 12.39 26.80
C ARG A 150 -15.85 13.75 26.92
N LEU A 151 -14.54 13.81 26.69
CA LEU A 151 -13.74 15.03 26.71
C LEU A 151 -13.84 15.84 25.41
N GLY A 152 -14.61 15.39 24.41
CA GLY A 152 -14.81 16.09 23.14
C GLY A 152 -13.60 16.03 22.21
N ILE A 153 -12.68 15.09 22.42
CA ILE A 153 -11.48 14.92 21.59
C ILE A 153 -11.87 14.41 20.21
N LYS A 154 -11.38 15.08 19.15
CA LYS A 154 -11.77 14.75 17.76
C LYS A 154 -10.97 13.58 17.15
N ALA A 155 -9.75 13.35 17.62
CA ALA A 155 -8.88 12.28 17.17
C ALA A 155 -8.02 11.77 18.33
N LEU A 156 -7.85 10.45 18.42
CA LEU A 156 -7.15 9.80 19.52
C LEU A 156 -6.25 8.70 18.96
N ALA A 157 -4.95 8.80 19.23
CA ALA A 157 -3.94 7.83 18.83
C ALA A 157 -3.28 7.26 20.09
N ILE A 158 -3.37 5.95 20.28
CA ILE A 158 -2.77 5.25 21.42
C ILE A 158 -1.46 4.61 20.99
N TYR A 159 -0.48 4.68 21.88
CA TYR A 159 0.71 3.86 21.81
C TYR A 159 0.87 3.11 23.13
N ARG A 160 0.74 1.79 23.10
CA ARG A 160 1.07 0.93 24.23
C ARG A 160 2.54 0.55 24.14
N ASP A 161 3.30 0.75 25.21
CA ASP A 161 4.71 0.39 25.21
C ASP A 161 4.90 -1.11 24.93
N GLY A 162 6.00 -1.45 24.24
CA GLY A 162 6.27 -2.82 23.77
C GLY A 162 5.37 -3.32 22.63
N SER A 163 4.39 -2.55 22.14
CA SER A 163 3.48 -3.00 21.07
C SER A 163 4.10 -3.03 19.66
N LYS A 164 5.29 -2.47 19.45
CA LYS A 164 6.03 -2.45 18.18
C LYS A 164 7.48 -2.87 18.36
N THR A 165 8.03 -3.59 17.38
CA THR A 165 9.40 -4.16 17.38
C THR A 165 10.52 -3.12 17.22
N ALA A 166 10.24 -1.94 16.66
CA ALA A 166 11.22 -0.88 16.48
C ALA A 166 10.68 0.46 17.02
N GLN A 167 11.45 1.10 17.89
CA GLN A 167 11.16 2.41 18.46
C GLN A 167 12.21 3.42 17.96
N ALA A 168 11.77 4.59 17.52
CA ALA A 168 12.65 5.63 17.00
C ALA A 168 13.42 6.40 18.09
N LEU A 169 12.93 6.34 19.33
CA LEU A 169 13.54 6.92 20.53
C LEU A 169 13.57 5.82 21.59
N ARG A 170 14.72 5.68 22.26
CA ARG A 170 14.92 4.74 23.37
C ARG A 170 15.37 5.49 24.62
N THR A 171 15.02 4.94 25.77
CA THR A 171 15.51 5.37 27.08
C THR A 171 16.47 4.32 27.62
N ASP A 172 17.49 4.72 28.38
CA ASP A 172 18.37 3.76 29.08
C ASP A 172 17.61 2.84 30.04
N ALA A 173 16.45 3.25 30.54
CA ALA A 173 15.55 2.42 31.35
C ALA A 173 14.99 1.18 30.61
N GLN A 174 15.21 1.04 29.30
CA GLN A 174 14.93 -0.20 28.55
C GLN A 174 16.08 -1.23 28.62
N LYS A 175 17.20 -0.91 29.30
CA LYS A 175 18.31 -1.85 29.54
C LYS A 175 17.95 -3.03 30.46
N ASP A 176 16.85 -2.95 31.21
CA ASP A 176 16.35 -4.06 32.05
C ASP A 176 15.32 -4.93 31.33
N THR A 177 15.44 -5.03 30.00
CA THR A 177 14.89 -6.20 29.31
C THR A 177 15.83 -7.36 29.61
N PRO A 178 15.39 -8.48 30.22
CA PRO A 178 16.29 -9.58 30.51
C PRO A 178 17.00 -9.99 29.21
N ALA A 179 18.32 -10.12 29.23
CA ALA A 179 19.18 -10.36 28.07
C ALA A 179 18.72 -11.53 27.17
N SER A 180 17.87 -12.42 27.69
CA SER A 180 17.19 -13.47 26.93
C SER A 180 16.19 -12.95 25.89
N LYS A 181 15.39 -11.92 26.21
CA LYS A 181 14.40 -11.32 25.29
C LYS A 181 15.07 -10.46 24.23
N GLU A 182 16.17 -9.82 24.56
CA GLU A 182 16.90 -8.97 23.61
C GLU A 182 17.60 -9.79 22.52
N ALA A 183 18.12 -10.98 22.87
CA ALA A 183 18.62 -11.95 21.91
C ALA A 183 17.49 -12.52 21.02
N GLU A 184 16.30 -12.76 21.56
CA GLU A 184 15.13 -13.20 20.79
C GLU A 184 14.60 -12.11 19.85
N ILE A 185 14.54 -10.85 20.31
CA ILE A 185 14.13 -9.71 19.48
C ILE A 185 15.17 -9.43 18.40
N GLN A 186 16.47 -9.46 18.72
CA GLN A 186 17.53 -9.31 17.72
C GLN A 186 17.52 -10.45 16.71
N LYS A 187 17.25 -11.69 17.15
CA LYS A 187 17.06 -12.83 16.25
C LYS A 187 15.82 -12.67 15.38
N ALA A 188 14.69 -12.21 15.93
CA ALA A 188 13.46 -11.96 15.18
C ALA A 188 13.61 -10.80 14.18
N VAL A 189 14.33 -9.74 14.55
CA VAL A 189 14.66 -8.62 13.65
C VAL A 189 15.65 -9.05 12.58
N ALA A 190 16.66 -9.84 12.92
CA ALA A 190 17.60 -10.43 11.95
C ALA A 190 16.89 -11.39 10.98
N GLU A 191 15.97 -12.22 11.48
CA GLU A 191 15.13 -13.10 10.66
C GLU A 191 14.14 -12.31 9.78
N ALA A 192 13.58 -11.20 10.28
CA ALA A 192 12.71 -10.31 9.51
C ALA A 192 13.47 -9.53 8.44
N LEU A 193 14.69 -9.05 8.74
CA LEU A 193 15.59 -8.40 7.78
C LEU A 193 16.16 -9.39 6.76
N ALA A 194 16.40 -10.65 7.15
CA ALA A 194 16.75 -11.73 6.24
C ALA A 194 15.59 -12.12 5.31
N LYS A 195 14.34 -11.91 5.75
CA LYS A 195 13.12 -12.07 4.93
C LYS A 195 12.73 -10.82 4.15
N ALA A 196 13.36 -9.67 4.39
CA ALA A 196 13.11 -8.48 3.61
C ALA A 196 13.61 -8.70 2.17
N PRO A 197 12.84 -8.33 1.13
CA PRO A 197 13.23 -8.54 -0.25
C PRO A 197 14.52 -7.76 -0.56
N GLN A 198 15.65 -8.47 -0.54
CA GLN A 198 16.92 -7.88 -0.94
C GLN A 198 16.95 -7.76 -2.46
N ARG A 199 17.33 -6.58 -2.95
CA ARG A 199 17.43 -6.30 -4.38
C ARG A 199 18.51 -7.19 -5.01
N ARG A 200 18.11 -8.18 -5.80
CA ARG A 200 19.00 -9.01 -6.63
C ARG A 200 19.50 -8.19 -7.81
N ARG A 201 20.70 -7.63 -7.70
CA ARG A 201 21.30 -6.82 -8.79
C ARG A 201 21.56 -7.68 -10.03
N MET A 202 21.44 -7.06 -11.20
CA MET A 202 21.78 -7.70 -12.47
C MET A 202 23.30 -7.88 -12.63
N PRO A 203 23.76 -8.99 -13.23
CA PRO A 203 25.15 -9.18 -13.60
C PRO A 203 25.66 -8.09 -14.56
N ARG A 204 26.99 -7.84 -14.53
CA ARG A 204 27.64 -6.85 -15.42
C ARG A 204 27.45 -7.22 -16.89
N GLU A 205 27.54 -8.50 -17.21
CA GLU A 205 27.28 -9.08 -18.52
C GLU A 205 26.06 -9.99 -18.43
N ARG A 206 25.11 -9.86 -19.36
CA ARG A 206 23.84 -10.60 -19.31
C ARG A 206 23.24 -10.77 -20.69
N ARG A 207 22.40 -11.78 -20.83
CA ARG A 207 21.59 -11.98 -22.04
C ARG A 207 20.42 -11.00 -22.03
N SER A 208 20.11 -10.44 -23.19
CA SER A 208 18.95 -9.59 -23.38
C SER A 208 18.25 -9.86 -24.71
N ILE A 209 16.95 -9.60 -24.76
CA ILE A 209 16.15 -9.66 -25.99
C ILE A 209 15.67 -8.26 -26.29
N THR A 210 15.91 -7.78 -27.51
CA THR A 210 15.42 -6.50 -27.99
C THR A 210 14.31 -6.68 -29.00
N HIS A 211 13.20 -5.97 -28.82
CA HIS A 211 12.02 -6.01 -29.68
C HIS A 211 11.65 -4.61 -30.14
N LYS A 212 11.60 -4.41 -31.47
CA LYS A 212 11.06 -3.18 -32.07
C LYS A 212 9.54 -3.23 -32.06
N PHE A 213 8.89 -2.18 -31.60
CA PHE A 213 7.44 -2.05 -31.64
C PHE A 213 7.00 -0.73 -32.26
N SER A 214 5.75 -0.71 -32.72
CA SER A 214 5.04 0.50 -33.14
C SER A 214 3.63 0.46 -32.56
N ILE A 215 3.18 1.54 -31.92
CA ILE A 215 1.82 1.68 -31.37
C ILE A 215 1.26 3.02 -31.82
N GLY A 216 0.19 3.02 -32.60
CA GLY A 216 -0.46 4.26 -33.02
C GLY A 216 0.48 5.24 -33.75
N GLY A 217 1.47 4.73 -34.48
CA GLY A 217 2.48 5.53 -35.18
C GLY A 217 3.72 5.92 -34.36
N HIS A 218 3.77 5.57 -33.06
CA HIS A 218 4.94 5.76 -32.22
C HIS A 218 5.80 4.49 -32.23
N GLU A 219 7.05 4.61 -32.69
CA GLU A 219 8.02 3.52 -32.66
C GLU A 219 8.90 3.56 -31.41
N GLY A 220 9.44 2.41 -31.05
CA GLY A 220 10.43 2.27 -29.99
C GLY A 220 10.99 0.85 -29.90
N TYR A 221 11.95 0.65 -29.00
CA TYR A 221 12.51 -0.67 -28.71
C TYR A 221 12.34 -1.01 -27.23
N ILE A 222 11.99 -2.26 -26.96
CA ILE A 222 12.00 -2.85 -25.61
C ILE A 222 13.21 -3.77 -25.53
N THR A 223 14.09 -3.55 -24.57
CA THR A 223 15.22 -4.45 -24.28
C THR A 223 15.00 -5.08 -22.92
N ALA A 224 14.72 -6.39 -22.87
CA ALA A 224 14.55 -7.14 -21.63
C ALA A 224 15.84 -7.87 -21.27
N GLY A 225 16.42 -7.53 -20.12
CA GLY A 225 17.60 -8.19 -19.56
C GLY A 225 17.20 -9.36 -18.67
N MET A 226 17.87 -10.51 -18.84
CA MET A 226 17.56 -11.75 -18.13
C MET A 226 18.67 -12.12 -17.14
N TYR A 227 18.28 -12.80 -16.08
CA TYR A 227 19.20 -13.55 -15.22
C TYR A 227 19.65 -14.85 -15.91
N GLU A 228 20.64 -15.53 -15.33
CA GLU A 228 21.14 -16.81 -15.83
C GLU A 228 20.09 -17.93 -15.84
N ASP A 229 19.10 -17.83 -14.94
CA ASP A 229 17.94 -18.74 -14.85
C ASP A 229 16.88 -18.50 -15.93
N GLY A 230 17.08 -17.50 -16.80
CA GLY A 230 16.15 -17.14 -17.88
C GLY A 230 15.00 -16.23 -17.45
N THR A 231 14.88 -15.90 -16.16
CA THR A 231 13.88 -14.93 -15.68
C THR A 231 14.26 -13.50 -16.05
N VAL A 232 13.26 -12.65 -16.31
CA VAL A 232 13.49 -11.24 -16.61
C VAL A 232 13.80 -10.46 -15.32
N GLY A 233 14.89 -9.70 -15.33
CA GLY A 233 15.31 -8.88 -14.19
C GLY A 233 15.21 -7.38 -14.44
N GLU A 234 15.17 -6.94 -15.69
CA GLU A 234 15.03 -5.52 -16.01
C GLU A 234 14.56 -5.30 -17.45
N ILE A 235 14.05 -4.10 -17.69
CA ILE A 235 13.63 -3.64 -18.99
C ILE A 235 14.16 -2.23 -19.26
N PHE A 236 14.57 -1.99 -20.50
CA PHE A 236 14.89 -0.66 -21.01
C PHE A 236 14.01 -0.34 -22.20
N LEU A 237 13.71 0.93 -22.33
CA LEU A 237 12.94 1.46 -23.43
C LEU A 237 13.81 2.49 -24.16
N THR A 238 14.08 2.26 -25.43
CA THR A 238 14.92 3.15 -26.26
C THR A 238 14.15 3.66 -27.46
N ASP A 239 14.55 4.83 -27.96
CA ASP A 239 13.98 5.52 -29.13
C ASP A 239 12.47 5.80 -29.06
N ILE A 240 11.93 5.91 -27.84
CA ILE A 240 10.54 6.32 -27.62
C ILE A 240 10.45 7.85 -27.64
N GLY A 241 9.90 8.39 -28.72
CA GLY A 241 9.67 9.83 -28.88
C GLY A 241 10.95 10.65 -29.02
N LYS A 242 10.81 11.98 -29.15
CA LYS A 242 11.96 12.88 -29.29
C LYS A 242 12.72 13.02 -27.96
N GLU A 243 14.02 13.30 -28.07
CA GLU A 243 14.86 13.62 -26.91
C GLU A 243 14.29 14.81 -26.12
N GLY A 244 14.29 14.69 -24.79
CA GLY A 244 13.70 15.68 -23.89
C GLY A 244 12.17 15.67 -23.79
N SER A 245 11.46 14.77 -24.51
CA SER A 245 10.00 14.70 -24.42
C SER A 245 9.50 14.08 -23.11
N THR A 246 8.34 14.55 -22.64
CA THR A 246 7.65 14.00 -21.46
C THR A 246 7.37 12.51 -21.62
N LEU A 247 7.00 12.05 -22.82
CA LEU A 247 6.76 10.64 -23.10
C LEU A 247 8.01 9.78 -22.84
N ARG A 248 9.17 10.19 -23.35
CA ARG A 248 10.44 9.47 -23.10
C ARG A 248 10.78 9.45 -21.61
N GLY A 249 10.61 10.58 -20.93
CA GLY A 249 10.84 10.71 -19.48
C GLY A 249 9.97 9.74 -18.67
N MET A 250 8.65 9.78 -18.87
CA MET A 250 7.71 8.90 -18.17
C MET A 250 7.99 7.42 -18.44
N MET A 251 8.35 7.07 -19.68
CA MET A 251 8.61 5.67 -20.05
C MET A 251 9.92 5.15 -19.48
N ASN A 252 10.96 5.99 -19.43
CA ASN A 252 12.21 5.64 -18.73
C ASN A 252 11.97 5.46 -17.22
N SER A 253 11.18 6.34 -16.60
CA SER A 253 10.80 6.20 -15.19
C SER A 253 9.99 4.93 -14.96
N PHE A 254 9.05 4.61 -15.84
CA PHE A 254 8.27 3.36 -15.80
C PHE A 254 9.19 2.13 -15.91
N ALA A 255 10.05 2.07 -16.92
CA ALA A 255 10.99 0.96 -17.12
C ALA A 255 11.92 0.78 -15.92
N THR A 256 12.39 1.88 -15.33
CA THR A 256 13.22 1.86 -14.11
C THR A 256 12.45 1.31 -12.92
N ALA A 257 11.22 1.75 -12.70
CA ALA A 257 10.38 1.28 -11.59
C ALA A 257 10.07 -0.22 -11.72
N ILE A 258 9.74 -0.69 -12.92
CA ILE A 258 9.50 -2.11 -13.20
C ILE A 258 10.76 -2.94 -12.98
N SER A 259 11.92 -2.46 -13.45
CA SER A 259 13.20 -3.14 -13.23
C SER A 259 13.55 -3.25 -11.75
N ILE A 260 13.31 -2.20 -10.96
CA ILE A 260 13.52 -2.26 -9.51
C ILE A 260 12.56 -3.26 -8.87
N ALA A 261 11.28 -3.24 -9.25
CA ALA A 261 10.28 -4.16 -8.73
C ALA A 261 10.66 -5.63 -8.98
N LEU A 262 11.07 -5.97 -10.21
CA LEU A 262 11.55 -7.31 -10.58
C LEU A 262 12.80 -7.69 -9.76
N GLN A 263 13.76 -6.78 -9.62
CA GLN A 263 14.98 -7.04 -8.83
C GLN A 263 14.71 -7.21 -7.33
N THR A 264 13.62 -6.63 -6.82
CA THR A 264 13.16 -6.85 -5.44
C THR A 264 12.26 -8.07 -5.26
N GLY A 265 12.08 -8.89 -6.31
CA GLY A 265 11.34 -10.14 -6.22
C GLY A 265 9.83 -10.02 -6.41
N VAL A 266 9.32 -8.91 -6.95
CA VAL A 266 7.90 -8.82 -7.35
C VAL A 266 7.68 -9.76 -8.55
N PRO A 267 6.72 -10.71 -8.49
CA PRO A 267 6.45 -11.61 -9.60
C PRO A 267 6.01 -10.85 -10.87
N LEU A 268 6.58 -11.22 -12.02
CA LEU A 268 6.25 -10.59 -13.32
C LEU A 268 4.74 -10.64 -13.60
N GLU A 269 4.09 -11.77 -13.33
CA GLU A 269 2.64 -11.94 -13.49
C GLU A 269 1.86 -10.84 -12.77
N THR A 270 2.27 -10.46 -11.54
CA THR A 270 1.58 -9.42 -10.77
C THR A 270 1.66 -8.07 -11.47
N LEU A 271 2.83 -7.73 -12.00
CA LEU A 271 3.04 -6.48 -12.74
C LEU A 271 2.23 -6.50 -14.04
N VAL A 272 2.28 -7.59 -14.79
CA VAL A 272 1.55 -7.75 -16.05
C VAL A 272 0.06 -7.58 -15.84
N ARG A 273 -0.53 -8.28 -14.87
CA ARG A 273 -1.98 -8.16 -14.56
C ARG A 273 -2.39 -6.75 -14.17
N LYS A 274 -1.52 -5.99 -13.50
CA LYS A 274 -1.84 -4.61 -13.06
C LYS A 274 -1.77 -3.58 -14.17
N PHE A 275 -0.83 -3.73 -15.11
CA PHE A 275 -0.58 -2.75 -16.15
C PHE A 275 -1.23 -3.10 -17.49
N SER A 276 -1.65 -4.36 -17.70
CA SER A 276 -2.39 -4.76 -18.89
C SER A 276 -3.74 -4.06 -18.96
N TYR A 277 -4.13 -3.64 -20.16
CA TYR A 277 -5.36 -2.91 -20.46
C TYR A 277 -5.53 -1.56 -19.76
N MET A 278 -4.48 -1.02 -19.15
CA MET A 278 -4.48 0.40 -18.78
C MET A 278 -4.64 1.26 -20.02
N ARG A 279 -5.55 2.24 -19.96
CA ARG A 279 -5.94 3.05 -21.12
C ARG A 279 -5.42 4.48 -21.01
N PHE A 280 -4.56 4.87 -21.95
CA PHE A 280 -4.13 6.25 -22.19
C PHE A 280 -3.25 6.30 -23.45
N GLU A 281 -3.15 7.47 -24.08
CA GLU A 281 -2.36 7.66 -25.30
C GLU A 281 -0.84 7.50 -25.06
N PRO A 282 -0.08 6.87 -25.98
CA PRO A 282 -0.53 6.36 -27.28
C PRO A 282 -1.30 5.04 -27.19
N GLU A 283 -2.51 5.00 -27.78
CA GLU A 283 -3.31 3.79 -28.01
C GLU A 283 -3.44 3.52 -29.52
N GLY A 284 -3.55 2.26 -29.92
CA GLY A 284 -3.77 1.94 -31.34
C GLY A 284 -3.33 0.55 -31.77
N MET A 285 -3.40 0.34 -33.08
CA MET A 285 -2.89 -0.87 -33.73
C MET A 285 -1.37 -0.96 -33.58
N THR A 286 -0.88 -2.19 -33.49
CA THR A 286 0.55 -2.46 -33.38
C THR A 286 1.06 -3.24 -34.59
N SER A 287 2.38 -3.22 -34.78
CA SER A 287 3.05 -4.05 -35.79
C SER A 287 3.23 -5.51 -35.36
N ASN A 288 2.90 -5.87 -34.12
CA ASN A 288 3.10 -7.21 -33.58
C ASN A 288 1.85 -8.10 -33.78
N PRO A 289 1.94 -9.20 -34.56
CA PRO A 289 0.81 -10.11 -34.78
C PRO A 289 0.30 -10.79 -33.50
N GLU A 290 1.13 -10.93 -32.47
CA GLU A 290 0.72 -11.52 -31.18
C GLU A 290 -0.15 -10.54 -30.36
N ILE A 291 0.04 -9.22 -30.57
CA ILE A 291 -0.64 -8.16 -29.84
C ILE A 291 -1.16 -7.11 -30.84
N PRO A 292 -2.24 -7.39 -31.60
CA PRO A 292 -2.65 -6.53 -32.71
C PRO A 292 -3.07 -5.11 -32.30
N PHE A 293 -3.55 -4.94 -31.06
CA PHE A 293 -4.03 -3.66 -30.54
C PHE A 293 -3.54 -3.43 -29.11
N ALA A 294 -3.06 -2.22 -28.82
CA ALA A 294 -2.65 -1.77 -27.49
C ALA A 294 -3.48 -0.58 -26.99
N LYS A 295 -3.86 -0.60 -25.71
CA LYS A 295 -4.63 0.46 -25.04
C LYS A 295 -3.74 1.54 -24.41
N SER A 296 -2.46 1.25 -24.27
CA SER A 296 -1.40 2.18 -23.89
C SER A 296 -0.04 1.54 -24.13
N MET A 297 1.02 2.31 -23.94
CA MET A 297 2.39 1.79 -24.04
C MET A 297 2.74 0.80 -22.90
N PRO A 298 2.44 1.05 -21.61
CA PRO A 298 2.62 0.04 -20.56
C PRO A 298 1.84 -1.25 -20.80
N ASP A 299 0.61 -1.15 -21.31
CA ASP A 299 -0.20 -2.31 -21.67
C ASP A 299 0.52 -3.19 -22.70
N TYR A 300 1.02 -2.58 -23.78
CA TYR A 300 1.79 -3.30 -24.79
C TYR A 300 3.08 -3.92 -24.23
N ILE A 301 3.88 -3.13 -23.49
CA ILE A 301 5.16 -3.59 -22.94
C ILE A 301 4.95 -4.80 -22.03
N MET A 302 3.93 -4.75 -21.18
CA MET A 302 3.64 -5.81 -20.22
C MET A 302 3.10 -7.07 -20.87
N ARG A 303 2.19 -6.93 -21.85
CA ARG A 303 1.73 -8.08 -22.63
C ARG A 303 2.83 -8.69 -23.50
N TRP A 304 3.77 -7.88 -24.00
CA TRP A 304 4.94 -8.40 -24.70
C TRP A 304 5.89 -9.17 -23.76
N LEU A 305 6.11 -8.69 -22.54
CA LEU A 305 6.87 -9.46 -21.54
C LEU A 305 6.16 -10.77 -21.20
N ALA A 306 4.83 -10.75 -21.05
CA ALA A 306 4.05 -11.95 -20.81
C ALA A 306 4.17 -12.98 -21.95
N SER A 307 4.22 -12.53 -23.21
CA SER A 307 4.37 -13.43 -24.37
C SER A 307 5.73 -14.12 -24.45
N ARG A 308 6.72 -13.66 -23.68
CA ARG A 308 8.08 -14.21 -23.65
C ARG A 308 8.40 -14.98 -22.37
N PHE A 309 7.84 -14.56 -21.24
CA PHE A 309 8.28 -15.04 -19.92
C PHE A 309 7.18 -15.73 -19.09
N LEU A 310 5.92 -15.68 -19.51
CA LEU A 310 4.80 -16.28 -18.78
C LEU A 310 4.19 -17.46 -19.56
N ASP A 311 3.37 -18.25 -18.88
CA ASP A 311 2.76 -19.46 -19.40
C ASP A 311 1.61 -19.21 -20.38
N VAL A 312 1.26 -20.24 -21.15
CA VAL A 312 0.27 -20.14 -22.23
C VAL A 312 -1.14 -19.84 -21.69
N ASP A 313 -1.47 -20.32 -20.49
CA ASP A 313 -2.77 -20.11 -19.88
C ASP A 313 -3.00 -18.63 -19.54
N LEU A 314 -1.99 -17.97 -18.95
CA LEU A 314 -2.04 -16.54 -18.70
C LEU A 314 -1.97 -15.71 -19.99
N GLN A 315 -1.22 -16.16 -21.00
CA GLN A 315 -1.19 -15.49 -22.30
C GLN A 315 -2.59 -15.47 -22.94
N GLU A 316 -3.32 -16.58 -22.88
CA GLU A 316 -4.68 -16.70 -23.38
C GLU A 316 -5.66 -15.80 -22.59
N GLU A 317 -5.57 -15.79 -21.25
CA GLU A 317 -6.36 -14.90 -20.38
C GLU A 317 -6.16 -13.41 -20.74
N LEU A 318 -4.91 -13.03 -21.05
CA LEU A 318 -4.53 -11.66 -21.43
C LEU A 318 -4.75 -11.35 -22.91
N GLY A 319 -5.39 -12.24 -23.68
CA GLY A 319 -5.68 -12.04 -25.10
C GLY A 319 -4.45 -11.94 -25.99
N ILE A 320 -3.33 -12.56 -25.60
CA ILE A 320 -2.08 -12.57 -26.35
C ILE A 320 -2.11 -13.74 -27.33
N LEU A 321 -2.05 -13.44 -28.63
CA LEU A 321 -2.23 -14.42 -29.70
C LEU A 321 -0.90 -15.05 -30.13
N THR A 322 -0.17 -15.64 -29.18
CA THR A 322 1.05 -16.40 -29.52
C THR A 322 0.71 -17.62 -30.37
N PRO A 323 1.68 -18.19 -31.12
CA PRO A 323 1.43 -19.40 -31.91
C PRO A 323 0.86 -20.55 -31.08
N ALA A 324 1.29 -20.69 -29.82
CA ALA A 324 0.78 -21.71 -28.90
C ALA A 324 -0.69 -21.45 -28.52
N VAL A 325 -1.06 -20.21 -28.18
CA VAL A 325 -2.45 -19.83 -27.88
C VAL A 325 -3.35 -20.04 -29.10
N ARG A 326 -2.90 -19.63 -30.30
CA ARG A 326 -3.66 -19.85 -31.53
C ARG A 326 -3.89 -21.33 -31.83
N ALA A 327 -2.86 -22.17 -31.66
CA ALA A 327 -3.00 -23.61 -31.85
C ALA A 327 -4.00 -24.22 -30.87
N ARG A 328 -4.01 -23.75 -29.61
CA ARG A 328 -4.96 -24.19 -28.59
C ARG A 328 -6.40 -23.74 -28.89
N GLN A 329 -6.60 -22.48 -29.27
CA GLN A 329 -7.92 -21.96 -29.66
C GLN A 329 -8.48 -22.72 -30.87
N ALA A 330 -7.65 -22.95 -31.90
CA ALA A 330 -8.05 -23.74 -33.07
C ALA A 330 -8.40 -25.20 -32.69
N ALA A 331 -7.68 -25.81 -31.75
CA ALA A 331 -8.01 -27.15 -31.25
C ALA A 331 -9.33 -27.18 -30.46
N GLN A 332 -9.62 -26.15 -29.67
CA GLN A 332 -10.90 -26.01 -28.95
C GLN A 332 -12.08 -25.78 -29.90
N GLU A 333 -11.89 -24.99 -30.96
CA GLU A 333 -12.89 -24.78 -32.02
C GLU A 333 -13.14 -26.06 -32.84
N ALA A 334 -12.10 -26.83 -33.13
CA ALA A 334 -12.25 -28.15 -33.75
C ALA A 334 -12.99 -29.13 -32.82
N ALA A 335 -12.75 -29.08 -31.51
CA ALA A 335 -13.45 -29.93 -30.54
C ALA A 335 -14.93 -29.54 -30.34
N SER A 336 -15.26 -28.25 -30.38
CA SER A 336 -16.64 -27.77 -30.23
C SER A 336 -17.48 -27.96 -31.48
N SER A 337 -16.88 -27.93 -32.68
CA SER A 337 -17.57 -28.24 -33.95
C SER A 337 -17.95 -29.73 -34.09
N HIS A 338 -17.34 -30.64 -33.33
CA HIS A 338 -17.72 -32.06 -33.31
C HIS A 338 -18.91 -32.41 -32.40
N LEU A 339 -19.40 -31.47 -31.58
CA LEU A 339 -20.57 -31.68 -30.70
C LEU A 339 -21.90 -31.19 -31.30
N GLY A 340 -21.87 -30.60 -32.51
CA GLY A 340 -23.03 -29.98 -33.16
C GLY A 340 -23.73 -30.81 -34.25
N ASP A 341 -23.16 -31.94 -34.67
CA ASP A 341 -23.63 -32.66 -35.86
C ASP A 341 -24.50 -33.88 -35.50
N VAL A 342 -25.70 -33.62 -35.00
CA VAL A 342 -26.83 -34.57 -35.14
C VAL A 342 -27.65 -34.09 -36.33
N ALA A 343 -27.21 -34.48 -37.52
CA ALA A 343 -27.94 -34.27 -38.76
C ALA A 343 -29.31 -34.97 -38.70
N ILE A 344 -30.38 -34.17 -38.66
CA ILE A 344 -31.75 -34.62 -38.96
C ILE A 344 -31.86 -34.66 -40.50
N PRO A 345 -32.29 -35.77 -41.12
CA PRO A 345 -32.44 -35.86 -42.58
C PRO A 345 -33.58 -34.95 -43.08
N PRO A 346 -33.55 -34.51 -44.35
CA PRO A 346 -34.40 -33.43 -44.83
C PRO A 346 -35.86 -33.89 -44.94
N ALA A 347 -36.77 -33.07 -44.39
CA ALA A 347 -38.20 -33.29 -44.45
C ALA A 347 -38.72 -33.13 -45.90
N THR A 348 -39.36 -34.19 -46.39
CA THR A 348 -40.25 -34.16 -47.55
C THR A 348 -41.53 -33.38 -47.22
N GLN A 349 -42.01 -32.64 -48.21
CA GLN A 349 -43.27 -31.89 -48.19
C GLN A 349 -44.46 -32.83 -47.95
N ASP A 350 -45.33 -32.49 -47.01
CA ASP A 350 -46.77 -32.74 -47.16
C ASP A 350 -47.63 -31.78 -46.33
N LYS A 351 -48.84 -31.54 -46.87
CA LYS A 351 -49.84 -30.52 -46.52
C LYS A 351 -50.70 -30.90 -45.28
N PRO A 352 -51.61 -30.01 -44.79
CA PRO A 352 -51.92 -29.85 -43.38
C PRO A 352 -53.03 -30.80 -42.86
N GLY A 353 -52.87 -31.26 -41.63
CA GLY A 353 -53.85 -32.06 -40.90
C GLY A 353 -54.19 -31.44 -39.54
N ASN A 354 -55.46 -31.10 -39.39
CA ASN A 354 -56.10 -30.46 -38.24
C ASN A 354 -56.20 -31.46 -37.06
N GLY A 355 -55.80 -31.08 -35.84
CA GLY A 355 -55.91 -31.94 -34.65
C GLY A 355 -55.78 -31.15 -33.34
N ASN A 356 -56.87 -31.10 -32.60
CA ASN A 356 -57.13 -30.24 -31.44
C ASN A 356 -56.84 -30.97 -30.11
N GLY A 357 -56.43 -30.21 -29.07
CA GLY A 357 -56.36 -30.64 -27.66
C GLY A 357 -54.96 -30.41 -27.05
N GLY A 358 -54.79 -29.84 -25.86
CA GLY A 358 -55.66 -29.36 -24.81
C GLY A 358 -54.75 -28.78 -23.71
N HIS A 359 -55.16 -27.68 -23.10
CA HIS A 359 -54.36 -26.91 -22.13
C HIS A 359 -54.16 -27.63 -20.79
N GLY A 360 -52.97 -27.47 -20.20
CA GLY A 360 -52.71 -27.63 -18.77
C GLY A 360 -51.54 -26.72 -18.33
N PRO A 361 -51.71 -25.82 -17.35
CA PRO A 361 -50.68 -24.85 -16.98
C PRO A 361 -49.75 -25.44 -15.91
N ALA A 362 -48.44 -25.46 -16.18
CA ALA A 362 -47.43 -25.74 -15.16
C ALA A 362 -46.99 -24.40 -14.53
N ALA A 363 -47.30 -24.25 -13.24
CA ALA A 363 -47.03 -23.08 -12.44
C ALA A 363 -45.51 -22.87 -12.21
N ALA A 364 -45.07 -21.62 -12.38
CA ALA A 364 -43.74 -21.17 -11.98
C ALA A 364 -43.66 -21.00 -10.46
N LEU A 365 -42.63 -21.59 -9.85
CA LEU A 365 -42.28 -21.36 -8.43
C LEU A 365 -41.30 -20.19 -8.33
N PRO A 366 -41.47 -19.25 -7.37
CA PRO A 366 -40.59 -18.11 -7.21
C PRO A 366 -39.30 -18.48 -6.48
N ALA A 367 -38.19 -17.94 -6.95
CA ALA A 367 -36.87 -18.05 -6.33
C ALA A 367 -36.79 -17.15 -5.09
N THR A 368 -37.07 -17.67 -3.89
CA THR A 368 -36.66 -17.01 -2.63
C THR A 368 -36.58 -18.03 -1.48
N SER A 369 -35.47 -18.77 -1.39
CA SER A 369 -35.00 -19.38 -0.13
C SER A 369 -33.61 -20.00 -0.30
N ALA A 370 -32.59 -19.16 -0.39
CA ALA A 370 -31.19 -19.55 -0.19
C ALA A 370 -30.37 -18.31 0.15
N LEU A 371 -30.60 -17.75 1.34
CA LEU A 371 -29.76 -16.71 1.94
C LEU A 371 -29.39 -17.16 3.35
N THR A 372 -28.53 -18.15 3.46
CA THR A 372 -27.69 -18.38 4.63
C THR A 372 -26.46 -19.15 4.16
N ASP A 373 -25.42 -18.43 3.75
CA ASP A 373 -24.02 -18.83 3.93
C ASP A 373 -23.17 -17.56 3.76
N SER A 374 -22.39 -17.23 4.78
CA SER A 374 -21.47 -16.09 4.79
C SER A 374 -20.36 -16.30 3.76
N PRO A 375 -20.20 -15.45 2.74
CA PRO A 375 -19.12 -15.60 1.78
C PRO A 375 -17.78 -15.18 2.41
N PRO A 376 -16.65 -15.82 2.05
CA PRO A 376 -15.35 -15.40 2.53
C PRO A 376 -15.04 -14.00 2.02
N VAL A 377 -14.52 -13.15 2.91
CA VAL A 377 -14.13 -11.77 2.60
C VAL A 377 -12.92 -11.80 1.66
N ILE A 378 -13.18 -11.71 0.36
CA ILE A 378 -12.17 -11.39 -0.65
C ILE A 378 -12.10 -9.86 -0.76
N PRO A 379 -10.92 -9.23 -0.68
CA PRO A 379 -10.80 -7.78 -0.80
C PRO A 379 -11.42 -7.28 -2.10
N ALA A 380 -12.23 -6.22 -2.00
CA ALA A 380 -12.99 -5.64 -3.09
C ALA A 380 -12.11 -5.35 -4.33
N MET A 381 -12.20 -6.24 -5.32
CA MET A 381 -11.90 -5.94 -6.71
C MET A 381 -12.69 -4.68 -7.08
N ARG A 382 -12.04 -3.70 -7.73
CA ARG A 382 -12.71 -2.54 -8.32
C ARG A 382 -13.82 -3.02 -9.29
N LYS A 383 -15.04 -3.17 -8.79
CA LYS A 383 -16.25 -3.27 -9.62
C LYS A 383 -16.39 -1.95 -10.35
N GLY A 384 -16.21 -1.98 -11.67
CA GLY A 384 -16.29 -0.78 -12.48
C GLY A 384 -16.09 -0.93 -14.00
N LEU A 385 -15.86 -2.13 -14.54
CA LEU A 385 -16.10 -2.44 -15.95
C LEU A 385 -16.59 -3.89 -16.04
N ASP A 386 -17.75 -4.10 -16.65
CA ASP A 386 -18.26 -5.43 -17.05
C ASP A 386 -17.41 -5.89 -18.25
N LEU A 387 -16.15 -6.28 -17.97
CA LEU A 387 -15.17 -6.69 -18.97
C LEU A 387 -15.54 -8.09 -19.48
N GLY A 388 -15.77 -8.20 -20.78
CA GLY A 388 -15.96 -9.47 -21.47
C GLY A 388 -14.64 -10.21 -21.73
N PRO A 389 -14.71 -11.44 -22.25
CA PRO A 389 -13.52 -12.18 -22.66
C PRO A 389 -12.69 -11.41 -23.70
N ALA A 390 -11.42 -11.77 -23.85
CA ALA A 390 -10.58 -11.19 -24.91
C ALA A 390 -11.14 -11.52 -26.30
N CYS A 391 -11.12 -10.55 -27.21
CA CYS A 391 -11.61 -10.75 -28.57
C CYS A 391 -10.76 -11.78 -29.32
N GLN A 392 -11.40 -12.82 -29.85
CA GLN A 392 -10.73 -13.87 -30.62
C GLN A 392 -10.07 -13.35 -31.91
N GLN A 393 -10.58 -12.26 -32.49
CA GLN A 393 -10.04 -11.71 -33.73
C GLN A 393 -8.83 -10.79 -33.51
N CYS A 394 -8.82 -9.97 -32.46
CA CYS A 394 -7.77 -8.96 -32.29
C CYS A 394 -7.15 -8.88 -30.87
N GLY A 395 -7.53 -9.78 -29.96
CA GLY A 395 -7.10 -9.78 -28.55
C GLY A 395 -7.60 -8.58 -27.72
N GLY A 396 -8.43 -7.71 -28.32
CA GLY A 396 -8.96 -6.53 -27.68
C GLY A 396 -10.02 -6.88 -26.63
N MET A 397 -10.04 -6.16 -25.52
CA MET A 397 -11.02 -6.36 -24.46
C MET A 397 -12.44 -6.15 -25.00
N MET A 398 -13.28 -7.18 -24.87
CA MET A 398 -14.67 -7.07 -25.30
C MET A 398 -15.51 -6.40 -24.21
N GLN A 399 -16.51 -5.63 -24.62
CA GLN A 399 -17.48 -5.02 -23.73
C GLN A 399 -18.83 -5.71 -23.93
N ARG A 400 -19.57 -5.86 -22.83
CA ARG A 400 -20.91 -6.43 -22.90
C ARG A 400 -21.85 -5.45 -23.59
N THR A 401 -22.47 -5.90 -24.68
CA THR A 401 -23.51 -5.19 -25.44
C THR A 401 -24.76 -6.06 -25.44
N GLY A 402 -25.62 -5.89 -24.42
CA GLY A 402 -26.79 -6.74 -24.22
C GLY A 402 -26.43 -8.17 -23.76
N SER A 403 -26.91 -9.19 -24.48
CA SER A 403 -26.54 -10.60 -24.27
C SER A 403 -25.24 -11.01 -24.99
N CYS A 404 -24.66 -10.13 -25.79
CA CYS A 404 -23.45 -10.37 -26.56
C CYS A 404 -22.26 -9.53 -26.08
N TYR A 405 -21.09 -9.83 -26.62
CA TYR A 405 -19.88 -9.05 -26.43
C TYR A 405 -19.47 -8.41 -27.75
N THR A 406 -19.10 -7.13 -27.71
CA THR A 406 -18.56 -6.40 -28.86
C THR A 406 -17.15 -5.90 -28.55
N CYS A 407 -16.21 -6.14 -29.46
CA CYS A 407 -14.86 -5.64 -29.35
C CYS A 407 -14.80 -4.17 -29.78
N SER A 408 -14.49 -3.28 -28.83
CA SER A 408 -14.28 -1.86 -29.11
C SER A 408 -13.06 -1.57 -30.01
N SER A 409 -12.15 -2.54 -30.18
CA SER A 409 -10.92 -2.37 -30.96
C SER A 409 -11.06 -2.72 -32.44
N CYS A 410 -11.81 -3.76 -32.80
CA CYS A 410 -11.94 -4.22 -34.19
C CYS A 410 -13.39 -4.35 -34.68
N GLY A 411 -14.39 -4.09 -33.82
CA GLY A 411 -15.81 -4.22 -34.16
C GLY A 411 -16.34 -5.65 -34.19
N PHE A 412 -15.51 -6.67 -33.90
CA PHE A 412 -15.94 -8.07 -33.82
C PHE A 412 -17.02 -8.24 -32.74
N ASN A 413 -18.08 -8.96 -33.06
CA ASN A 413 -19.19 -9.26 -32.16
C ASN A 413 -19.33 -10.78 -32.03
N THR A 414 -19.59 -11.29 -30.83
CA THR A 414 -19.83 -12.73 -30.59
C THR A 414 -21.10 -13.27 -31.26
N GLY A 415 -21.92 -12.40 -31.85
CA GLY A 415 -23.10 -12.76 -32.64
C GLY A 415 -24.30 -13.09 -31.75
N CYS A 416 -25.27 -12.16 -31.72
CA CYS A 416 -26.61 -12.42 -31.24
C CYS A 416 -27.50 -12.28 -32.48
N GLY A 417 -28.29 -13.31 -32.78
CA GLY A 417 -29.19 -13.32 -33.94
C GLY A 417 -30.12 -12.11 -34.00
#